data_AF-A0A7X8BXV3-F1
#
_entry.id   AF-A0A7X8BXV3-F1
#
_cell.length_a   1.000
_cell.length_b   1.000
_cell.length_c   1.000
_cell.angle_alpha   90.00
_cell.angle_beta   90.00
_cell.angle_gamma   90.00
#
_symmetry.space_group_name_H-M   'P 1'
#
loop_
_entity.id
_entity.type
_entity.pdbx_description
1 polymer ?
#
loop_
_entity_poly.entity_id
_entity_poly.type
_entity_poly.pdbx_seq_one_letter_code
_entity_poly.pdbx_strand_id
1 'polypeptide(L)'
;MTWIGHPAYTAYNDTLLSVPETLFKKVSDEKGWATSPSKMTEYRNAIENIQVFVKGNQKGCSVTFKQNQIRKIEGFTLVLHQEPKQVKVKYGSKKLMQNEKSWFLVFDAYEGQEITITY
;
A
#
# COMPACT_ATOMS: atom_id res chain seq x y z
N MET A 1 -18.46 35.82 -39.18
CA MET A 1 -19.22 35.35 -37.99
C MET A 1 -18.47 34.15 -37.44
N THR A 2 -17.81 34.32 -36.30
CA THR A 2 -16.96 33.29 -35.69
C THR A 2 -17.75 32.65 -34.57
N TRP A 3 -18.07 31.36 -34.71
CA TRP A 3 -18.79 30.58 -33.70
C TRP A 3 -17.76 29.98 -32.74
N ILE A 4 -17.61 30.58 -31.56
CA ILE A 4 -16.86 29.98 -30.44
C ILE A 4 -17.84 29.08 -29.69
N GLY A 5 -17.81 27.78 -29.99
CA GLY A 5 -18.50 26.77 -29.20
C GLY A 5 -17.61 26.32 -28.04
N HIS A 6 -17.89 26.81 -26.84
CA HIS A 6 -17.32 26.26 -25.61
C HIS A 6 -17.86 24.83 -25.44
N PRO A 7 -17.03 23.78 -25.26
CA PRO A 7 -17.56 22.48 -24.88
C PRO A 7 -18.10 22.59 -23.46
N ALA A 8 -19.43 22.60 -23.35
CA ALA A 8 -20.16 22.43 -22.10
C ALA A 8 -19.91 21.01 -21.59
N TYR A 9 -18.81 20.82 -20.87
CA TYR A 9 -18.69 19.72 -19.94
C TYR A 9 -19.48 20.11 -18.69
N THR A 10 -20.62 19.49 -18.45
CA THR A 10 -21.09 19.14 -17.10
C THR A 10 -22.34 18.24 -17.18
N ALA A 11 -22.25 17.06 -16.57
CA ALA A 11 -23.35 16.20 -16.12
C ALA A 11 -24.11 15.33 -17.17
N TYR A 12 -23.44 14.30 -17.72
CA TYR A 12 -24.08 13.08 -18.27
C TYR A 12 -23.02 11.98 -18.14
N ASN A 13 -23.14 10.89 -17.40
CA ASN A 13 -24.29 10.08 -16.99
C ASN A 13 -23.75 9.17 -15.87
N ASP A 14 -24.43 8.99 -14.73
CA ASP A 14 -24.00 8.04 -13.67
C ASP A 14 -23.80 6.62 -14.23
N THR A 15 -24.48 6.30 -15.35
CA THR A 15 -24.36 5.06 -16.11
C THR A 15 -23.05 4.87 -16.87
N LEU A 16 -22.24 5.92 -17.07
CA LEU A 16 -20.92 5.81 -17.72
C LEU A 16 -19.79 5.58 -16.71
N LEU A 17 -19.98 5.98 -15.44
CA LEU A 17 -19.05 5.67 -14.34
C LEU A 17 -19.24 4.23 -13.82
N SER A 18 -20.45 3.68 -13.96
CA SER A 18 -20.74 2.29 -13.55
C SER A 18 -20.03 1.25 -14.41
N VAL A 19 -19.70 1.56 -15.68
CA VAL A 19 -19.02 0.62 -16.59
C VAL A 19 -17.57 0.33 -16.15
N PRO A 20 -16.72 1.33 -15.85
CA PRO A 20 -15.43 1.11 -15.21
C PRO A 20 -15.54 0.37 -13.88
N GLU A 21 -16.47 0.74 -13.00
CA GLU A 21 -16.65 0.10 -11.70
C GLU A 21 -17.06 -1.38 -11.82
N THR A 22 -17.93 -1.70 -12.77
CA THR A 22 -18.35 -3.08 -13.04
C THR A 22 -17.20 -3.91 -13.62
N LEU A 23 -16.33 -3.30 -14.42
CA LEU A 23 -15.08 -3.92 -14.90
C LEU A 23 -14.11 -4.20 -13.75
N PHE A 24 -13.90 -3.23 -12.84
CA PHE A 24 -13.08 -3.45 -11.64
C PHE A 24 -13.64 -4.58 -10.77
N LYS A 25 -14.97 -4.65 -10.62
CA LYS A 25 -15.63 -5.72 -9.87
C LYS A 25 -15.44 -7.09 -10.53
N LYS A 26 -15.64 -7.21 -11.84
CA LYS A 26 -15.43 -8.47 -12.59
C LYS A 26 -13.97 -8.94 -12.54
N VAL A 27 -13.00 -8.04 -12.72
CA VAL A 27 -11.57 -8.40 -12.64
C VAL A 27 -11.18 -8.80 -11.20
N SER A 28 -11.78 -8.16 -10.19
CA SER A 28 -11.61 -8.55 -8.78
C SER A 28 -12.20 -9.94 -8.49
N ASP A 29 -13.35 -10.27 -9.08
CA ASP A 29 -14.00 -11.58 -8.95
C ASP A 29 -13.19 -12.70 -9.67
N GLU A 30 -12.46 -12.35 -10.74
CA GLU A 30 -11.59 -13.25 -11.52
C GLU A 30 -10.17 -13.42 -10.92
N LYS A 31 -9.92 -12.97 -9.69
CA LYS A 31 -8.59 -12.98 -9.02
C LYS A 31 -7.52 -12.14 -9.74
N GLY A 32 -7.92 -11.26 -10.66
CA GLY A 32 -7.06 -10.24 -11.23
C GLY A 32 -6.84 -9.09 -10.24
N TRP A 33 -5.63 -8.52 -10.20
CA TRP A 33 -5.35 -7.36 -9.37
C TRP A 33 -5.88 -6.11 -10.09
N ALA A 34 -7.09 -5.68 -9.74
CA ALA A 34 -7.70 -4.46 -10.26
C ALA A 34 -7.62 -3.36 -9.20
N THR A 35 -6.91 -2.26 -9.49
CA THR A 35 -6.87 -1.09 -8.61
C THR A 35 -7.25 0.17 -9.40
N SER A 36 -8.04 1.06 -8.78
CA SER A 36 -8.39 2.32 -9.43
C SER A 36 -7.18 3.27 -9.44
N PRO A 37 -7.02 4.11 -10.47
CA PRO A 37 -5.97 5.13 -10.50
C PRO A 37 -5.94 6.01 -9.25
N SER A 38 -7.11 6.34 -8.69
CA SER A 38 -7.24 7.12 -7.45
C SER A 38 -6.63 6.39 -6.25
N LYS A 39 -6.95 5.10 -6.05
CA LYS A 39 -6.37 4.29 -4.96
C LYS A 39 -4.86 4.13 -5.10
N MET A 40 -4.35 3.98 -6.32
CA MET A 40 -2.91 3.93 -6.59
C MET A 40 -2.24 5.27 -6.22
N THR A 41 -2.88 6.39 -6.56
CA THR A 41 -2.37 7.74 -6.24
C THR A 41 -2.38 7.99 -4.74
N GLU A 42 -3.45 7.62 -4.04
CA GLU A 42 -3.54 7.71 -2.58
C GLU A 42 -2.45 6.89 -1.89
N TYR A 43 -2.22 5.66 -2.34
CA TYR A 43 -1.18 4.79 -1.80
C TYR A 43 0.23 5.36 -2.03
N ARG A 44 0.51 5.87 -3.24
CA ARG A 44 1.79 6.53 -3.56
C ARG A 44 2.02 7.76 -2.69
N ASN A 45 1.03 8.64 -2.57
CA ASN A 45 1.10 9.82 -1.72
C ASN A 45 1.32 9.43 -0.24
N ALA A 46 0.74 8.32 0.22
CA ALA A 46 0.95 7.83 1.58
C ALA A 46 2.40 7.31 1.78
N ILE A 47 2.98 6.62 0.79
CA ILE A 47 4.38 6.18 0.82
C ILE A 47 5.35 7.36 0.81
N GLU A 48 5.11 8.38 -0.03
CA GLU A 48 5.98 9.56 -0.14
C GLU A 48 6.16 10.28 1.21
N ASN A 49 5.17 10.17 2.09
CA ASN A 49 5.18 10.80 3.41
C ASN A 49 5.67 9.86 4.53
N ILE A 50 6.10 8.64 4.21
CA ILE A 50 6.73 7.72 5.16
C ILE A 50 8.23 8.01 5.27
N GLN A 51 8.69 8.11 6.51
CA GLN A 51 10.11 8.05 6.85
C GLN A 51 10.37 6.72 7.56
N VAL A 52 11.30 5.93 7.02
CA VAL A 52 11.71 4.64 7.59
C VAL A 52 13.09 4.77 8.21
N PHE A 53 13.18 4.46 9.49
CA PHE A 53 14.44 4.41 10.23
C PHE A 53 14.77 2.96 10.51
N VAL A 54 15.95 2.51 10.07
CA VAL A 54 16.42 1.14 10.31
C VAL A 54 17.62 1.19 11.23
N LYS A 55 17.55 0.47 12.35
CA LYS A 55 18.66 0.28 13.27
C LYS A 55 18.93 -1.22 13.41
N GLY A 56 20.08 -1.67 12.92
CA GLY A 56 20.44 -3.08 12.89
C GLY A 56 21.74 -3.41 13.62
N ASN A 57 21.86 -4.66 14.06
CA ASN A 57 23.12 -5.30 14.41
C ASN A 57 23.12 -6.73 13.83
N GLN A 58 24.16 -7.53 14.13
CA GLN A 58 24.28 -8.89 13.60
C GLN A 58 23.18 -9.86 14.09
N LYS A 59 22.45 -9.53 15.16
CA LYS A 59 21.42 -10.40 15.78
C LYS A 59 20.00 -10.02 15.39
N GLY A 60 19.80 -8.87 14.74
CA GLY A 60 18.47 -8.38 14.40
C GLY A 60 18.46 -6.92 13.97
N CYS A 61 17.26 -6.44 13.62
CA CYS A 61 17.01 -5.05 13.30
C CYS A 61 15.71 -4.55 13.92
N SER A 62 15.67 -3.25 14.24
CA SER A 62 14.44 -2.51 14.52
C SER A 62 14.20 -1.54 13.36
N VAL A 63 12.97 -1.54 12.87
CA VAL A 63 12.48 -0.66 11.82
C VAL A 63 11.38 0.21 12.42
N THR A 64 11.58 1.52 12.42
CA THR A 64 10.63 2.50 12.92
C THR A 64 10.07 3.32 11.77
N PHE A 65 8.75 3.49 11.74
CA PHE A 65 8.05 4.28 10.75
C PHE A 65 7.58 5.58 11.39
N LYS A 66 7.91 6.71 10.76
CA LYS A 66 7.33 8.02 11.07
C LYS A 66 6.59 8.52 9.85
N GLN A 67 5.44 9.14 10.08
CA GLN A 67 4.64 9.77 9.05
C GLN A 67 4.24 11.16 9.54
N ASN A 68 4.23 12.13 8.64
CA ASN A 68 3.74 13.47 8.96
C ASN A 68 2.20 13.55 9.05
N GLN A 69 1.50 12.51 8.58
CA GLN A 69 0.04 12.41 8.65
C GLN A 69 -0.37 11.06 9.23
N ILE A 70 -1.40 11.05 10.07
CA ILE A 70 -1.98 9.84 10.67
C ILE A 70 -2.73 9.09 9.58
N ARG A 71 -2.05 8.22 8.82
CA ARG A 71 -2.65 7.37 7.79
C ARG A 71 -2.12 5.95 7.89
N LYS A 72 -3.04 4.98 8.04
CA LYS A 72 -2.72 3.56 7.92
C LYS A 72 -2.35 3.25 6.47
N ILE A 73 -1.21 2.60 6.26
CA ILE A 73 -0.86 1.99 4.96
C ILE A 73 -0.98 0.48 5.09
N GLU A 74 -1.95 -0.08 4.41
CA GLU A 74 -2.21 -1.53 4.40
C GLU A 74 -1.26 -2.24 3.43
N GLY A 75 -0.81 -3.43 3.82
CA GLY A 75 -0.03 -4.30 2.95
C GLY A 75 1.42 -3.84 2.71
N PHE A 76 1.98 -3.01 3.60
CA PHE A 76 3.39 -2.65 3.52
C PHE A 76 4.25 -3.91 3.63
N THR A 77 5.20 -4.09 2.72
CA THR A 77 5.96 -5.33 2.60
C THR A 77 7.45 -5.06 2.76
N LEU A 78 8.09 -5.77 3.67
CA LEU A 78 9.55 -5.83 3.81
C LEU A 78 10.07 -7.15 3.26
N VAL A 79 11.09 -7.06 2.40
CA VAL A 79 11.82 -8.23 1.91
C VAL A 79 12.92 -8.58 2.92
N LEU A 80 12.94 -9.83 3.35
CA LEU A 80 13.90 -10.41 4.28
C LEU A 80 14.77 -11.43 3.54
N HIS A 81 16.08 -11.28 3.66
CA HIS A 81 17.06 -12.15 3.00
C HIS A 81 17.15 -13.54 3.63
N GLN A 82 16.71 -13.68 4.87
CA GLN A 82 16.72 -14.94 5.63
C GLN A 82 15.46 -15.05 6.49
N GLU A 83 15.16 -16.27 6.91
CA GLU A 83 14.02 -16.55 7.79
C GLU A 83 14.22 -15.84 9.14
N PRO A 84 13.26 -15.01 9.60
CA PRO A 84 13.34 -14.41 10.91
C PRO A 84 12.95 -15.42 11.98
N LYS A 85 13.77 -15.59 13.03
CA LYS A 85 13.38 -16.36 14.23
C LYS A 85 12.19 -15.74 14.94
N GLN A 86 12.14 -14.42 14.97
CA GLN A 86 11.06 -13.69 15.63
C GLN A 86 10.81 -12.36 14.95
N VAL A 87 9.53 -12.05 14.75
CA VAL A 87 9.09 -10.71 14.32
C VAL A 87 8.13 -10.18 15.37
N LYS A 88 8.41 -9.00 15.92
CA LYS A 88 7.49 -8.24 16.79
C LYS A 88 7.04 -6.99 16.06
N VAL A 89 5.76 -6.68 16.21
CA VAL A 89 5.09 -5.58 15.51
C VAL A 89 4.27 -4.88 16.59
N LYS A 90 4.47 -3.57 16.75
CA LYS A 90 3.86 -2.80 17.84
C LYS A 90 2.34 -2.70 17.70
N TYR A 91 1.85 -2.39 16.50
CA TYR A 91 0.43 -2.27 16.19
C TYR A 91 0.04 -3.04 14.93
N GLY A 92 -1.22 -3.48 14.86
CA GLY A 92 -1.80 -4.11 13.67
C GLY A 92 -1.47 -5.58 13.48
N SER A 93 -1.84 -6.08 12.31
CA SER A 93 -1.59 -7.47 11.91
C SER A 93 -0.26 -7.61 11.17
N LYS A 94 0.30 -8.82 11.20
CA LYS A 94 1.51 -9.18 10.44
C LYS A 94 1.31 -10.55 9.80
N LYS A 95 1.85 -10.72 8.60
CA LYS A 95 1.88 -11.99 7.89
C LYS A 95 3.28 -12.20 7.35
N LEU A 96 3.89 -13.32 7.74
CA LEU A 96 5.14 -13.77 7.14
C LEU A 96 4.80 -14.70 5.97
N MET A 97 5.36 -14.43 4.81
CA MET A 97 5.17 -15.20 3.60
C MET A 97 6.54 -15.62 3.05
N GLN A 98 6.60 -16.76 2.38
CA GLN A 98 7.81 -17.23 1.73
C GLN A 98 7.52 -17.40 0.25
N ASN A 99 8.44 -16.92 -0.59
CA ASN A 99 8.56 -17.36 -1.99
C ASN A 99 9.88 -18.14 -2.13
N GLU A 100 10.11 -18.78 -3.27
CA GLU A 100 11.21 -19.75 -3.51
C GLU A 100 12.60 -19.34 -2.99
N LYS A 101 12.90 -18.04 -2.91
CA LYS A 101 14.21 -17.51 -2.49
C LYS A 101 14.18 -16.40 -1.46
N SER A 102 13.01 -16.00 -0.95
CA SER A 102 12.92 -14.82 -0.08
C SER A 102 11.76 -14.89 0.89
N TRP A 103 11.94 -14.26 2.04
CA TRP A 103 10.92 -14.10 3.05
C TRP A 103 10.33 -12.69 2.95
N PHE A 104 9.02 -12.58 3.11
CA PHE A 104 8.29 -11.32 3.00
C PHE A 104 7.51 -11.12 4.28
N LEU A 105 7.73 -9.99 4.94
CA LEU A 105 6.93 -9.55 6.05
C LEU A 105 5.92 -8.52 5.55
N VAL A 106 4.64 -8.89 5.51
CA VAL A 106 3.53 -8.02 5.16
C VAL A 106 2.86 -7.54 6.45
N PHE A 107 2.66 -6.23 6.60
CA PHE A 107 2.05 -5.64 7.80
C PHE A 107 1.39 -4.31 7.46
N ASP A 108 0.62 -3.81 8.42
CA ASP A 108 0.02 -2.47 8.34
C ASP A 108 0.98 -1.44 8.95
N ALA A 109 1.40 -0.44 8.18
CA ALA A 109 2.24 0.65 8.66
C ALA A 109 1.39 1.78 9.25
N TYR A 110 1.76 2.21 10.46
CA TYR A 110 1.15 3.34 11.18
C TYR A 110 2.22 4.37 11.52
N GLU A 111 1.78 5.58 11.88
CA GLU A 111 2.62 6.56 12.55
C GLU A 111 3.14 5.96 13.88
N GLY A 112 4.44 6.09 14.13
CA GLY A 112 5.10 5.54 15.32
C GLY A 112 5.17 4.01 15.35
N GLN A 113 4.92 3.34 14.21
CA GLN A 113 5.03 1.90 14.11
C GLN A 113 6.48 1.45 14.33
N GLU A 114 6.64 0.39 15.12
CA GLU A 114 7.94 -0.25 15.32
C GLU A 114 7.84 -1.74 15.02
N ILE A 115 8.83 -2.24 14.28
CA ILE A 115 8.99 -3.64 13.92
C ILE A 115 10.36 -4.09 14.37
N THR A 116 10.41 -5.10 15.21
CA THR A 116 11.66 -5.73 15.63
C THR A 116 11.77 -7.11 14.99
N ILE A 117 12.84 -7.34 14.26
CA ILE A 117 13.14 -8.60 13.59
C ILE A 117 14.40 -9.17 14.21
N THR A 118 14.32 -10.42 14.68
CA THR A 118 15.45 -11.18 15.22
C THR A 118 15.76 -12.31 14.28
N TYR A 119 17.05 -12.51 13.99
CA TYR A 119 17.55 -13.55 13.10
C TYR A 119 18.23 -14.70 13.82
#